data_AF-A0A7W1Q8V4-F1
#
_entry.id   AF-A0A7W1Q8V4-F1
#
_cell.length_a   1.000
_cell.length_b   1.000
_cell.length_c   1.000
_cell.angle_alpha   90.00
_cell.angle_beta   90.00
_cell.angle_gamma   90.00
#
_symmetry.space_group_name_H-M   'P 1'
#
loop_
_entity.id
_entity.type
_entity.pdbx_description
1 polymer ?
#
loop_
_entity_poly.entity_id
_entity_poly.type
_entity_poly.pdbx_seq_one_letter_code
_entity_poly.pdbx_strand_id
1 'polypeptide(L)'
;MLEMFRRDQFRQDLIVERCDELVSLDERLQELDTLLAAAVSVRRAAPAARCECGAPLVWGSHFCANCGRPAAATPPVVGCPQCGSALAADAKFCAVCGKAITPEQQSEAAAVEPQPELLEALPQERWEE
;
A
#
# COMPACT_ATOMS: atom_id res chain seq x y z
N MET A 1 44.97 7.11 -41.54
CA MET A 1 43.61 7.48 -41.98
C MET A 1 42.71 6.22 -41.94
N LEU A 2 42.52 5.61 -40.77
CA LEU A 2 41.75 4.36 -40.61
C LEU A 2 41.10 4.23 -39.21
N GLU A 3 41.12 5.31 -38.41
CA GLU A 3 40.57 5.31 -37.05
C GLU A 3 39.15 5.92 -36.99
N MET A 4 38.67 6.50 -38.10
CA MET A 4 37.35 7.14 -38.19
C MET A 4 36.26 6.24 -38.81
N PHE A 5 36.55 4.96 -39.07
CA PHE A 5 35.57 3.97 -39.54
C PHE A 5 35.02 3.05 -38.43
N ARG A 6 35.46 3.23 -37.18
CA ARG A 6 35.09 2.35 -36.05
C ARG A 6 33.99 2.89 -35.13
N ARG A 7 33.43 4.06 -35.40
CA ARG A 7 32.39 4.68 -34.55
C ARG A 7 30.96 4.63 -35.09
N ASP A 8 30.75 4.24 -36.34
CA ASP A 8 29.41 4.21 -37.00
C ASP A 8 28.93 2.80 -37.38
N GLN A 9 29.29 1.76 -36.62
CA GLN A 9 28.59 0.47 -36.73
C GLN A 9 27.39 0.52 -35.80
N PHE A 10 26.33 1.17 -36.26
CA PHE A 10 25.02 1.14 -35.60
C PHE A 10 24.67 -0.31 -35.27
N ARG A 11 24.63 -0.65 -33.98
CA ARG A 11 24.43 -2.00 -33.45
C ARG A 11 22.95 -2.37 -33.57
N GLN A 12 22.49 -2.59 -34.80
CA GLN A 12 21.11 -2.95 -35.12
C GLN A 12 20.62 -4.13 -34.27
N ASP A 13 21.46 -5.15 -34.10
CA ASP A 13 21.12 -6.35 -33.34
C ASP A 13 20.79 -6.05 -31.88
N LEU A 14 21.54 -5.14 -31.23
CA LEU A 14 21.29 -4.78 -29.84
C LEU A 14 19.97 -4.01 -29.70
N ILE A 15 19.61 -3.22 -30.70
CA ILE A 15 18.35 -2.47 -30.69
C ILE A 15 17.19 -3.44 -30.85
N VAL A 16 17.30 -4.42 -31.75
CA VAL A 16 16.29 -5.46 -31.92
C VAL A 16 16.11 -6.25 -30.61
N GLU A 17 17.21 -6.68 -29.98
CA GLU A 17 17.18 -7.39 -28.70
C GLU A 17 16.47 -6.58 -27.59
N ARG A 18 16.78 -5.28 -27.48
CA ARG A 18 16.11 -4.40 -26.50
C ARG A 18 14.65 -4.14 -26.86
N CYS A 19 14.30 -4.04 -28.13
CA CYS A 19 12.91 -3.92 -28.57
C CYS A 19 12.11 -5.18 -28.22
N ASP A 20 12.69 -6.36 -28.42
CA ASP A 20 12.04 -7.63 -28.06
C ASP A 20 11.81 -7.73 -26.54
N GLU A 21 12.78 -7.29 -25.73
CA GLU A 21 12.60 -7.17 -24.27
C GLU A 21 11.46 -6.22 -23.90
N LEU A 22 11.35 -5.07 -24.56
CA LEU A 22 10.28 -4.11 -24.31
C LEU A 22 8.90 -4.70 -24.67
N VAL A 23 8.80 -5.39 -25.80
CA VAL A 23 7.56 -6.08 -26.21
C VAL A 23 7.16 -7.13 -25.16
N SER A 24 8.11 -7.92 -24.67
CA SER A 24 7.84 -8.91 -23.62
C SER A 24 7.38 -8.27 -22.31
N LEU A 25 7.93 -7.11 -21.94
CA LEU A 25 7.47 -6.37 -20.77
C LEU A 25 6.06 -5.82 -20.97
N ASP A 26 5.76 -5.27 -22.16
CA ASP A 26 4.42 -4.77 -22.49
C ASP A 26 3.37 -5.89 -22.45
N GLU A 27 3.68 -7.08 -22.96
CA GLU A 27 2.81 -8.26 -22.87
C GLU A 27 2.51 -8.62 -21.40
N ARG A 28 3.53 -8.60 -20.54
CA ARG A 28 3.35 -8.90 -19.11
C ARG A 28 2.56 -7.81 -18.37
N LEU A 29 2.73 -6.55 -18.75
CA LEU A 29 1.91 -5.45 -18.23
C LEU A 29 0.44 -5.63 -18.62
N GLN A 30 0.17 -5.97 -19.88
CA GLN A 30 -1.20 -6.26 -20.34
C GLN A 30 -1.82 -7.44 -19.59
N GLU A 31 -1.07 -8.51 -19.35
CA GLU A 31 -1.54 -9.64 -18.53
C GLU A 31 -1.95 -9.15 -17.12
N LEU A 32 -1.09 -8.39 -16.45
CA LEU A 32 -1.39 -7.84 -15.13
C LEU A 32 -2.62 -6.92 -15.14
N ASP A 33 -2.76 -6.08 -16.16
CA ASP A 33 -3.92 -5.21 -16.32
C ASP A 33 -5.21 -6.02 -16.49
N THR A 34 -5.18 -7.12 -17.25
CA THR A 34 -6.35 -8.00 -17.40
C THR A 34 -6.76 -8.64 -16.08
N LEU A 35 -5.78 -9.10 -15.29
CA LEU A 35 -6.01 -9.69 -13.97
C LEU A 35 -6.56 -8.65 -12.99
N LEU A 36 -6.02 -7.43 -13.00
CA LEU A 36 -6.50 -6.33 -12.16
C LEU A 36 -7.92 -5.90 -12.56
N ALA A 37 -8.22 -5.79 -13.85
CA ALA A 37 -9.54 -5.46 -14.35
C ALA A 37 -10.58 -6.50 -13.90
N ALA A 38 -10.25 -7.79 -14.02
CA ALA A 38 -11.09 -8.87 -13.50
C ALA A 38 -11.30 -8.73 -11.98
N ALA A 39 -10.24 -8.54 -11.20
CA ALA A 39 -10.34 -8.37 -9.75
C ALA A 39 -11.14 -7.12 -9.32
N VAL A 40 -11.03 -5.99 -10.03
CA VAL A 40 -11.81 -4.78 -9.76
C VAL A 40 -13.27 -4.97 -10.15
N SER A 41 -13.56 -5.63 -11.27
CA SER A 41 -14.95 -5.87 -11.71
C SER A 41 -15.74 -6.69 -10.69
N VAL A 42 -15.12 -7.75 -10.15
CA VAL A 42 -15.69 -8.56 -9.07
C VAL A 42 -15.92 -7.70 -7.82
N ARG A 43 -14.96 -6.84 -7.46
CA ARG A 43 -15.09 -5.94 -6.30
C ARG A 43 -16.19 -4.89 -6.43
N ARG A 44 -16.41 -4.34 -7.63
CA ARG A 44 -17.48 -3.37 -7.87
C ARG A 44 -18.88 -4.00 -7.83
N ALA A 45 -18.99 -5.28 -8.15
CA ALA A 45 -20.26 -6.01 -8.06
C ALA A 45 -20.64 -6.35 -6.60
N ALA A 46 -19.67 -6.47 -5.70
CA ALA A 46 -19.92 -6.70 -4.28
C ALA A 46 -20.46 -5.42 -3.61
N PRO A 47 -21.50 -5.52 -2.75
CA PRO A 47 -21.99 -4.37 -2.01
C PRO A 47 -20.88 -3.83 -1.09
N ALA A 48 -20.70 -2.51 -1.10
CA ALA A 48 -19.75 -1.85 -0.20
C ALA A 48 -20.10 -2.21 1.25
N ALA A 49 -19.13 -2.74 1.99
CA ALA A 49 -19.29 -2.99 3.42
C ALA A 49 -19.69 -1.67 4.10
N ARG A 50 -20.69 -1.73 4.98
CA ARG A 50 -21.14 -0.57 5.76
C ARG A 50 -20.83 -0.81 7.22
N CYS A 51 -20.45 0.25 7.90
CA CYS A 51 -20.39 0.25 9.35
C CYS A 51 -21.83 0.26 9.92
N GLU A 52 -21.99 -0.17 11.18
CA GLU A 52 -23.25 -0.02 11.93
C GLU A 52 -23.75 1.43 11.99
N CYS A 53 -22.83 2.41 11.91
CA CYS A 53 -23.20 3.83 11.85
C CYS A 53 -23.76 4.27 10.48
N GLY A 54 -23.80 3.38 9.48
CA GLY A 54 -24.29 3.64 8.13
C GLY A 54 -23.24 4.12 7.12
N ALA A 55 -22.06 4.54 7.58
CA ALA A 55 -20.98 5.01 6.71
C ALA A 55 -20.37 3.86 5.86
N PRO A 56 -19.96 4.13 4.61
CA PRO A 56 -19.27 3.15 3.79
C PRO A 56 -17.88 2.87 4.38
N LEU A 57 -17.51 1.59 4.50
CA LEU A 57 -16.17 1.16 4.89
C LEU A 57 -15.30 1.05 3.64
N VAL A 58 -14.07 1.57 3.74
CA VAL A 58 -13.06 1.41 2.69
C VAL A 58 -12.54 -0.02 2.76
N TRP A 59 -12.29 -0.63 1.60
CA TRP A 59 -11.74 -1.98 1.55
C TRP A 59 -10.39 -2.05 2.26
N GLY A 60 -10.24 -3.03 3.16
CA GLY A 60 -9.04 -3.19 3.99
C GLY A 60 -8.93 -2.23 5.18
N SER A 61 -9.94 -1.38 5.44
CA SER A 61 -9.96 -0.57 6.65
C SER A 61 -10.24 -1.44 7.87
N HIS A 62 -9.39 -1.33 8.89
CA HIS A 62 -9.63 -1.95 10.20
C HIS A 62 -10.61 -1.14 11.07
N PHE A 63 -10.79 0.15 10.78
CA PHE A 63 -11.66 1.08 11.52
C PHE A 63 -12.50 1.94 10.56
N CYS A 64 -13.69 2.35 11.00
CA CYS A 64 -14.56 3.26 10.28
C CYS A 64 -14.03 4.70 10.37
N ALA A 65 -13.77 5.34 9.24
CA ALA A 65 -13.31 6.74 9.19
C ALA A 65 -14.32 7.75 9.75
N ASN A 66 -15.61 7.40 9.82
CA ASN A 66 -16.66 8.30 10.31
C ASN A 66 -16.90 8.19 11.82
N CYS A 67 -16.85 6.97 12.40
CA CYS A 67 -17.20 6.76 13.81
C CYS A 67 -16.12 6.07 14.65
N GLY A 68 -14.96 5.75 14.08
CA GLY A 68 -13.83 5.13 14.78
C GLY A 68 -14.01 3.66 15.18
N ARG A 69 -15.21 3.09 15.01
CA ARG A 69 -15.48 1.69 15.37
C ARG A 69 -14.69 0.72 14.48
N PRO A 70 -14.25 -0.43 15.02
CA PRO A 70 -13.60 -1.45 14.21
C PRO A 70 -14.55 -1.97 13.12
N ALA A 71 -14.01 -2.20 11.93
CA ALA A 71 -14.76 -2.80 10.84
C ALA A 71 -15.02 -4.28 11.16
N ALA A 72 -16.28 -4.71 11.13
CA ALA A 72 -16.64 -6.10 11.47
C ALA A 72 -15.95 -7.14 10.57
N ALA A 73 -15.53 -6.75 9.36
CA ALA A 73 -14.88 -7.62 8.39
C ALA A 73 -13.37 -7.78 8.59
N THR A 74 -12.73 -7.02 9.48
CA THR A 74 -11.27 -7.04 9.62
C THR A 74 -10.86 -6.86 11.09
N PRO A 75 -10.05 -7.78 11.66
CA PRO A 75 -9.66 -7.68 13.06
C PRO A 75 -8.93 -6.34 13.31
N PRO A 76 -9.24 -5.62 14.41
CA PRO A 76 -8.58 -4.35 14.70
C PRO A 76 -7.08 -4.55 14.86
N VAL A 77 -6.32 -3.54 14.45
CA VAL A 77 -4.86 -3.52 14.60
C VAL A 77 -4.52 -2.50 15.67
N VAL A 78 -3.81 -2.94 16.72
CA VAL A 78 -3.31 -2.08 17.79
C VAL A 78 -1.81 -1.85 17.61
N GLY A 79 -1.31 -0.68 17.99
CA GLY A 79 0.13 -0.42 18.00
C GLY A 79 0.82 -1.12 19.17
N CYS A 80 2.00 -1.70 18.94
CA CYS A 80 2.79 -2.25 20.03
C CYS A 80 3.20 -1.15 21.00
N PRO A 81 2.95 -1.28 22.32
CA PRO A 81 3.30 -0.24 23.29
C PRO A 81 4.81 -0.03 23.44
N GLN A 82 5.64 -0.96 22.95
CA GLN A 82 7.09 -0.87 23.06
C GLN A 82 7.76 -0.33 21.79
N CYS A 83 7.32 -0.74 20.60
CA CYS A 83 7.98 -0.37 19.34
C CYS A 83 7.04 0.28 18.30
N GLY A 84 5.76 0.44 18.60
CA GLY A 84 4.76 1.08 17.73
C GLY A 84 4.31 0.24 16.53
N SER A 85 4.89 -0.94 16.29
CA SER A 85 4.49 -1.80 15.16
C SER A 85 3.05 -2.28 15.27
N ALA A 86 2.37 -2.41 14.13
CA ALA A 86 1.02 -2.97 14.02
C ALA A 86 0.94 -4.41 14.58
N LEU A 87 -0.06 -4.66 15.43
CA LEU A 87 -0.38 -5.97 16.02
C LEU A 87 -1.81 -6.35 15.72
N ALA A 88 -2.05 -7.61 15.39
CA ALA A 88 -3.40 -8.15 15.31
C ALA A 88 -4.07 -8.15 16.70
N ALA A 89 -5.40 -8.04 16.73
CA ALA A 89 -6.20 -8.04 17.95
C ALA A 89 -5.97 -9.27 18.86
N ASP A 90 -5.53 -10.39 18.30
CA ASP A 90 -5.28 -11.66 18.98
C ASP A 90 -3.78 -11.96 19.17
N ALA A 91 -2.90 -11.01 18.86
CA ALA A 91 -1.45 -11.20 18.96
C ALA A 91 -1.01 -11.30 20.43
N LYS A 92 -0.47 -12.46 20.81
CA LYS A 92 0.15 -12.71 22.14
C LYS A 92 1.56 -12.12 22.26
N PHE A 93 2.23 -11.92 21.13
CA PHE A 93 3.61 -11.42 21.06
C PHE A 93 3.75 -10.47 19.86
N CYS A 94 4.61 -9.47 19.99
CA CYS A 94 5.00 -8.61 18.88
C CYS A 94 5.95 -9.34 17.92
N ALA A 95 5.60 -9.41 16.64
CA ALA A 95 6.44 -10.02 15.61
C ALA A 95 7.73 -9.24 15.33
N VAL A 96 7.79 -7.95 15.70
CA VAL A 96 8.94 -7.07 15.46
C VAL A 96 9.89 -7.05 16.65
N CYS A 97 9.39 -6.85 17.88
CA CYS A 97 10.23 -6.72 19.07
C CYS A 97 10.20 -7.93 20.02
N GLY A 98 9.35 -8.93 19.75
CA GLY A 98 9.26 -10.16 20.54
C GLY A 98 8.56 -10.01 21.91
N LYS A 99 8.12 -8.80 22.28
CA LYS A 99 7.51 -8.57 23.59
C LYS A 99 6.12 -9.22 23.68
N ALA A 100 5.88 -9.92 24.80
CA ALA A 100 4.57 -10.47 25.13
C ALA A 100 3.57 -9.35 25.41
N ILE A 101 2.33 -9.56 24.99
CA ILE A 101 1.25 -8.56 25.07
C ILE A 101 0.09 -9.22 25.79
N THR A 102 -0.33 -8.62 26.89
CA THR A 102 -1.50 -9.11 27.64
C THR A 102 -2.77 -8.45 27.09
N PRO A 103 -3.92 -9.15 27.15
CA PRO A 103 -5.18 -8.64 26.62
C PRO A 103 -5.64 -7.32 27.28
N GLU A 104 -5.21 -7.00 28.51
CA GLU A 104 -5.52 -5.71 29.13
C GLU A 104 -4.87 -4.54 28.37
N GLN A 105 -3.67 -4.75 27.83
CA GLN A 105 -2.93 -3.71 27.09
C GLN A 105 -3.48 -3.44 25.69
N GLN A 106 -4.39 -4.30 25.21
CA GLN A 106 -5.01 -4.18 23.88
C GLN A 106 -6.27 -3.31 23.90
N SER A 107 -6.97 -3.19 25.03
CA SER A 107 -8.18 -2.36 25.15
C SER A 107 -7.91 -0.89 25.43
N GLU A 108 -6.77 -0.55 26.05
CA GLU A 108 -6.45 0.81 26.48
C GLU A 108 -5.89 1.71 25.36
N ALA A 109 -5.43 1.14 24.24
CA ALA A 109 -4.94 1.90 23.09
C ALA A 109 -6.04 2.36 22.11
N ALA A 110 -7.30 1.95 22.34
CA ALA A 110 -8.44 2.31 21.49
C ALA A 110 -9.00 3.73 21.75
N ALA A 111 -8.46 4.45 22.74
CA ALA A 111 -8.92 5.78 23.16
C ALA A 111 -7.86 6.87 23.00
N VAL A 112 -7.07 6.84 21.92
CA VAL A 112 -6.21 7.99 21.57
C VAL A 112 -7.01 8.95 20.67
N GLU A 113 -7.39 10.08 21.25
CA GLU A 113 -7.94 11.25 20.54
C GLU A 113 -6.97 11.69 19.43
N PRO A 114 -7.44 11.93 18.19
CA PRO A 114 -6.56 12.41 17.12
C PRO A 114 -6.26 13.90 17.35
N GLN A 115 -5.02 14.22 17.73
CA GLN A 115 -4.53 15.60 17.74
C GLN A 115 -4.34 16.11 16.29
N PRO A 116 -4.99 17.22 15.88
CA PRO A 116 -4.90 17.74 14.53
C PRO A 116 -3.80 18.80 14.44
N GLU A 117 -2.52 18.43 14.34
CA GLU A 117 -1.44 19.44 14.37
C GLU A 117 -0.32 19.27 13.31
N LEU A 118 -0.54 18.54 12.21
CA LEU A 118 0.47 18.38 11.15
C LEU A 118 0.03 18.84 9.76
N LEU A 119 -0.69 19.96 9.68
CA LEU A 119 -1.03 20.60 8.40
C LEU A 119 -0.33 21.95 8.14
N GLU A 120 0.57 22.41 9.02
CA GLU A 120 1.15 23.76 8.92
C GLU A 120 2.65 23.83 8.63
N ALA A 121 3.30 22.77 8.15
CA ALA A 121 4.74 22.83 7.89
C ALA A 121 5.20 22.10 6.61
N LEU A 122 4.57 22.35 5.48
CA LEU A 122 5.23 22.15 4.19
C LEU A 122 5.47 23.50 3.51
N PRO A 123 6.70 24.04 3.58
CA PRO A 123 7.13 25.09 2.68
C PRO A 123 7.03 24.54 1.25
N GLN A 124 6.11 25.08 0.46
CA GLN A 124 6.18 24.97 -0.98
C GLN A 124 7.46 25.69 -1.40
N GLU A 125 8.46 25.01 -1.95
CA GLU A 125 9.36 25.59 -2.96
C GLU A 125 10.27 24.51 -3.57
N ARG A 126 10.52 24.67 -4.88
CA ARG A 126 11.74 24.29 -5.61
C ARG A 126 11.77 22.95 -6.36
N TRP A 127 11.03 22.89 -7.48
CA TRP A 127 11.31 21.98 -8.60
C TRP A 127 11.29 22.72 -9.95
N GLU A 128 12.13 23.73 -10.09
CA GLU A 128 12.51 24.29 -11.41
C GLU A 128 14.02 24.54 -11.44
N GLU A 129 14.79 23.50 -11.73
CA GLU A 129 16.10 23.57 -12.41
C GLU A 129 16.25 22.35 -13.33
#